data_AF-A0A9C8DFF7-F1
#
_entry.id   AF-A0A9C8DFF7-F1
#
_cell.length_a   1.000
_cell.length_b   1.000
_cell.length_c   1.000
_cell.angle_alpha   90.00
_cell.angle_beta   90.00
_cell.angle_gamma   90.00
#
_symmetry.space_group_name_H-M   'P 1'
#
loop_
_entity.id
_entity.type
_entity.pdbx_description
1 polymer ?
#
loop_
_entity_poly.entity_id
_entity_poly.type
_entity_poly.pdbx_seq_one_letter_code
_entity_poly.pdbx_strand_id
1 'polypeptide(L)'
;MDSISRKLAHFALSLSYDAIPAPARKEAKRFLLDSVGCALAALDHADMRQAYRYIEQLGGREQATIIGHGTRTNAPNAALMNALLVRAMDYNDIYW
;
A
#
# COMPACT_ATOMS: atom_id res chain seq x y z
N MET A 1 33.66 10.04 2.89
CA MET A 1 32.95 8.94 2.21
C MET A 1 31.51 8.97 2.68
N ASP A 2 30.53 9.05 1.78
CA ASP A 2 29.12 9.05 2.19
C ASP A 2 28.68 7.68 2.72
N SER A 3 27.90 7.70 3.80
CA SER A 3 27.26 6.49 4.32
C SER A 3 26.26 5.95 3.30
N ILE A 4 25.97 4.65 3.38
CA ILE A 4 24.97 4.00 2.52
C ILE A 4 23.62 4.69 2.64
N SER A 5 23.17 5.01 3.87
CA SER A 5 21.92 5.72 4.10
C SER A 5 21.89 7.10 3.43
N ARG A 6 23.01 7.82 3.41
CA ARG A 6 23.10 9.12 2.73
C ARG A 6 22.99 8.98 1.22
N LYS A 7 23.61 7.96 0.62
CA LYS A 7 23.49 7.67 -0.81
C LYS A 7 22.05 7.34 -1.21
N LEU A 8 21.36 6.52 -0.42
CA LEU A 8 19.94 6.18 -0.66
C LEU A 8 19.02 7.40 -0.53
N ALA A 9 19.23 8.23 0.49
CA ALA A 9 18.47 9.47 0.67
C ALA A 9 18.68 10.43 -0.51
N HIS A 10 19.92 10.60 -0.98
CA HIS A 10 20.23 11.44 -2.14
C HIS A 10 19.55 10.92 -3.41
N PHE A 11 19.58 9.60 -3.64
CA PHE A 11 18.86 8.98 -4.76
C PHE A 11 17.36 9.28 -4.70
N ALA A 12 16.71 9.04 -3.56
CA ALA A 12 15.26 9.24 -3.40
C ALA A 12 14.84 10.71 -3.61
N LEU A 13 15.65 11.66 -3.11
CA LEU A 13 15.38 13.10 -3.25
C LEU A 13 15.62 13.63 -4.66
N SER A 14 16.53 13.00 -5.42
CA SER A 14 16.93 13.45 -6.76
C SER A 14 16.12 12.79 -7.89
N LEU A 15 15.33 11.77 -7.58
CA LEU A 15 14.61 10.99 -8.58
C LEU A 15 13.43 11.79 -9.15
N SER A 16 13.41 11.97 -10.47
CA SER A 16 12.25 12.49 -11.21
C SER A 16 11.50 11.35 -11.89
N TYR A 17 10.21 11.57 -12.19
CA TYR A 17 9.38 10.57 -12.87
C TYR A 17 9.94 10.16 -14.25
N ASP A 18 10.51 11.11 -14.98
CA ASP A 18 11.08 10.88 -16.32
C ASP A 18 12.35 10.03 -16.27
N ALA A 19 13.10 10.11 -15.17
CA ALA A 19 14.31 9.31 -14.94
C ALA A 19 13.99 7.83 -14.64
N ILE A 20 12.73 7.47 -14.35
CA ILE A 20 12.34 6.09 -14.09
C ILE A 20 12.32 5.31 -15.43
N PRO A 21 13.02 4.18 -15.56
CA PRO A 21 12.98 3.39 -16.79
C PRO A 21 11.55 3.00 -17.19
N ALA A 22 11.23 3.08 -18.48
CA ALA A 22 9.90 2.72 -18.98
C ALA A 22 9.43 1.31 -18.55
N PRO A 23 10.30 0.27 -18.53
CA PRO A 23 9.91 -1.05 -18.00
C PRO A 23 9.52 -1.00 -16.52
N ALA A 24 10.26 -0.27 -15.68
CA ALA A 24 9.95 -0.14 -14.25
C ALA A 24 8.60 0.57 -14.02
N ARG A 25 8.29 1.63 -14.80
CA ARG A 25 6.98 2.28 -14.74
C ARG A 25 5.83 1.36 -15.15
N LYS A 26 6.07 0.47 -16.12
CA LYS A 26 5.08 -0.51 -16.56
C LYS A 26 4.80 -1.54 -15.45
N GLU A 27 5.84 -2.12 -14.87
CA GLU A 27 5.68 -3.11 -13.81
C GLU A 27 5.08 -2.50 -12.53
N ALA A 28 5.47 -1.28 -12.15
CA ALA A 28 4.87 -0.60 -11.00
C ALA A 28 3.34 -0.44 -11.13
N LYS A 29 2.83 -0.12 -12.33
CA LYS A 29 1.38 -0.06 -12.59
C LYS A 29 0.72 -1.43 -12.51
N ARG A 30 1.42 -2.48 -12.97
CA ARG A 30 0.94 -3.86 -12.90
C ARG A 30 0.88 -4.38 -11.47
N PHE A 31 1.89 -4.11 -10.64
CA PHE A 31 1.89 -4.44 -9.21
C PHE A 31 0.81 -3.67 -8.45
N LEU A 32 0.55 -2.41 -8.82
CA LEU A 32 -0.55 -1.65 -8.24
C LEU A 32 -1.92 -2.28 -8.57
N LEU A 33 -2.12 -2.71 -9.81
CA LEU A 33 -3.35 -3.41 -10.21
C LEU A 33 -3.52 -4.74 -9.45
N ASP A 34 -2.45 -5.53 -9.36
CA ASP A 34 -2.41 -6.78 -8.61
C ASP A 34 -2.76 -6.59 -7.13
N SER A 35 -2.14 -5.60 -6.48
CA SER A 35 -2.39 -5.24 -5.08
C SER A 35 -3.86 -4.88 -4.83
N VAL A 36 -4.47 -4.08 -5.73
CA VAL A 36 -5.89 -3.74 -5.63
C VAL A 36 -6.76 -4.98 -5.78
N GLY A 37 -6.43 -5.89 -6.71
CA GLY A 37 -7.12 -7.17 -6.87
C GLY A 37 -7.08 -8.02 -5.60
N CYS A 38 -5.88 -8.18 -5.01
CA CYS A 38 -5.70 -8.90 -3.75
C CYS A 38 -6.52 -8.29 -2.61
N ALA A 39 -6.48 -6.96 -2.49
CA ALA A 39 -7.21 -6.26 -1.44
C ALA A 39 -8.73 -6.44 -1.53
N LEU A 40 -9.29 -6.38 -2.75
CA LEU A 40 -10.72 -6.57 -2.97
C LEU A 40 -11.17 -8.01 -2.69
N ALA A 41 -10.35 -8.99 -3.07
CA ALA A 41 -10.67 -10.40 -2.83
C ALA A 41 -10.60 -10.79 -1.34
N ALA A 42 -9.88 -10.04 -0.52
CA ALA A 42 -9.75 -10.27 0.92
C ALA A 42 -10.89 -9.68 1.78
N LEU A 43 -11.76 -8.81 1.23
CA LEU A 43 -12.71 -7.99 2.03
C LEU A 43 -13.59 -8.82 2.98
N ASP A 44 -14.09 -9.95 2.50
CA ASP A 44 -15.02 -10.80 3.25
C ASP A 44 -14.33 -11.86 4.11
N HIS A 45 -13.01 -11.79 4.28
CA HIS A 45 -12.31 -12.66 5.20
C HIS A 45 -12.61 -12.25 6.65
N ALA A 46 -12.76 -13.25 7.52
CA ALA A 46 -13.21 -13.03 8.89
C ALA A 46 -12.22 -12.16 9.70
N ASP A 47 -10.93 -12.38 9.52
CA ASP A 47 -9.84 -11.60 10.09
C ASP A 47 -9.82 -10.16 9.56
N MET A 48 -10.03 -9.95 8.26
CA MET A 48 -10.12 -8.61 7.66
C MET A 48 -11.31 -7.81 8.21
N ARG A 49 -12.46 -8.46 8.43
CA ARG A 49 -13.59 -7.81 9.10
C ARG A 49 -13.29 -7.43 10.56
N GLN A 50 -12.49 -8.23 11.28
CA GLN A 50 -12.07 -7.87 12.66
C GLN A 50 -11.11 -6.69 12.64
N ALA A 51 -10.11 -6.72 11.75
CA ALA A 51 -9.15 -5.65 11.57
C ALA A 51 -9.83 -4.34 11.17
N TYR A 52 -10.79 -4.39 10.24
CA TYR A 52 -11.59 -3.23 9.84
C TYR A 52 -12.33 -2.61 11.02
N ARG A 53 -13.02 -3.42 11.84
CA ARG A 53 -13.72 -2.92 13.04
C ARG A 53 -12.77 -2.28 14.05
N TYR A 54 -11.60 -2.86 14.24
CA TYR A 54 -10.57 -2.28 15.10
C TYR A 54 -10.13 -0.90 14.58
N ILE A 55 -9.85 -0.79 13.28
CA ILE A 55 -9.47 0.48 12.64
C ILE A 55 -10.60 1.52 12.70
N GLU A 56 -11.84 1.10 12.50
CA GLU A 56 -13.01 1.97 12.61
C GLU A 56 -13.18 2.53 14.03
N GLN A 57 -12.95 1.71 15.06
CA GLN A 57 -12.98 2.14 16.46
C GLN A 57 -11.87 3.13 16.82
N LEU A 58 -10.69 3.02 16.22
CA LEU A 58 -9.63 4.03 16.38
C LEU A 58 -10.02 5.38 15.77
N GLY A 59 -10.92 5.39 14.79
CA GLY A 59 -11.33 6.59 14.06
C GLY A 59 -10.13 7.27 13.40
N GLY A 60 -10.19 8.60 13.29
CA GLY A 60 -9.12 9.43 12.74
C GLY A 60 -9.65 10.49 11.78
N ARG A 61 -8.86 11.54 11.56
CA ARG A 61 -9.19 12.60 10.59
C ARG A 61 -9.22 12.03 9.18
N GLU A 62 -10.28 12.27 8.41
CA GLU A 62 -10.44 11.77 7.04
C GLU A 62 -9.36 12.29 6.07
N GLN A 63 -8.31 11.49 5.86
CA GLN A 63 -7.21 11.78 4.96
C GLN A 63 -7.13 10.78 3.81
N ALA A 64 -7.45 9.51 4.06
CA ALA A 64 -7.34 8.43 3.09
C ALA A 64 -8.49 7.42 3.25
N THR A 65 -8.75 6.68 2.17
CA THR A 65 -9.86 5.72 2.07
C THR A 65 -9.38 4.29 2.29
N ILE A 66 -10.18 3.49 2.98
CA ILE A 66 -10.00 2.04 3.09
C ILE A 66 -10.58 1.38 1.83
N ILE A 67 -9.75 0.59 1.13
CA ILE A 67 -10.13 -0.12 -0.10
C ILE A 67 -11.36 -1.00 0.18
N GLY A 68 -12.34 -0.96 -0.73
CA GLY A 68 -13.55 -1.77 -0.69
C GLY A 68 -14.62 -1.35 0.34
N HIS A 69 -14.29 -0.51 1.33
CA HIS A 69 -15.22 -0.11 2.38
C HIS A 69 -15.78 1.31 2.18
N GLY A 70 -15.07 2.20 1.47
CA GLY A 70 -15.45 3.60 1.29
C GLY A 70 -15.23 4.49 2.52
N THR A 71 -15.11 3.90 3.71
CA THR A 71 -14.72 4.55 4.96
C THR A 71 -13.40 5.30 4.82
N ARG A 72 -13.36 6.53 5.36
CA ARG A 72 -12.16 7.37 5.40
C ARG A 72 -11.66 7.53 6.83
N THR A 73 -10.34 7.52 7.00
CA THR A 73 -9.67 7.70 8.30
C THR A 73 -8.32 8.42 8.08
N ASN A 74 -7.49 8.53 9.13
CA ASN A 74 -6.15 9.11 9.02
C ASN A 74 -5.24 8.24 8.13
N ALA A 75 -4.20 8.85 7.56
CA ALA A 75 -3.35 8.16 6.59
C ALA A 75 -2.67 6.88 7.16
N PRO A 76 -2.18 6.84 8.41
CA PRO A 76 -1.61 5.62 8.98
C PRO A 76 -2.60 4.46 9.12
N ASN A 77 -3.82 4.72 9.60
CA ASN A 77 -4.83 3.67 9.79
C ASN A 77 -5.32 3.13 8.45
N ALA A 78 -5.55 4.02 7.47
CA ALA A 78 -5.93 3.60 6.12
C ALA A 78 -4.81 2.77 5.46
N ALA A 79 -3.56 3.19 5.62
CA ALA A 79 -2.41 2.44 5.10
C ALA A 79 -2.29 1.05 5.73
N LEU A 80 -2.45 0.95 7.06
CA LEU A 80 -2.42 -0.34 7.77
C LEU A 80 -3.53 -1.27 7.27
N MET A 81 -4.78 -0.79 7.23
CA MET A 81 -5.90 -1.63 6.77
C MET A 81 -5.73 -2.07 5.32
N ASN A 82 -5.33 -1.15 4.43
CA ASN A 82 -5.11 -1.46 3.02
C ASN A 82 -3.96 -2.48 2.84
N ALA A 83 -2.88 -2.36 3.62
CA ALA A 83 -1.78 -3.32 3.57
C ALA A 83 -2.21 -4.72 4.05
N LEU A 84 -3.03 -4.79 5.11
CA LEU A 84 -3.60 -6.06 5.58
C LEU A 84 -4.44 -6.72 4.49
N LEU A 85 -5.34 -5.96 3.85
CA LEU A 85 -6.16 -6.47 2.73
C LEU A 85 -5.29 -7.01 1.59
N VAL A 86 -4.25 -6.28 1.17
CA VAL A 86 -3.34 -6.71 0.09
C VAL A 86 -2.63 -8.02 0.44
N ARG A 87 -2.25 -8.23 1.70
CA ARG A 87 -1.44 -9.39 2.13
C ARG A 87 -2.26 -10.57 2.64
N ALA A 88 -3.55 -10.40 2.94
CA ALA A 88 -4.36 -11.38 3.66
C ALA A 88 -4.35 -12.80 3.07
N MET A 89 -4.32 -12.93 1.75
CA MET A 89 -4.41 -14.22 1.05
C MET A 89 -3.06 -14.74 0.53
N ASP A 90 -1.97 -13.99 0.72
CA ASP A 90 -0.64 -14.33 0.17
C ASP A 90 -0.62 -14.52 -1.36
N TYR A 91 -1.48 -13.76 -2.07
CA TYR A 91 -1.62 -13.78 -3.53
C TYR A 91 -0.92 -12.63 -4.24
N ASN A 92 -0.39 -11.68 -3.49
CA ASN A 92 0.27 -10.52 -4.06
C ASN A 92 1.57 -10.92 -4.78
N ASP A 93 2.01 -10.03 -5.64
CA ASP A 93 3.30 -10.08 -6.31
C ASP A 93 4.50 -10.56 -5.45
N ILE A 94 5.36 -11.35 -6.08
CA ILE A 94 6.67 -11.74 -5.55
C ILE A 94 7.77 -11.13 -6.43
N TYR A 95 8.93 -10.88 -5.83
CA TYR A 95 10.09 -10.31 -6.50
C TYR A 95 11.32 -11.22 -6.30
N TRP A 96 12.18 -11.30 -7.31
CA TRP A 96 13.45 -12.02 -7.31
C TRP A 96 14.55 -11.18 -7.95
#